data_AF-A0A8C5GQL0-F1
#
_entry.id   AF-A0A8C5GQL0-F1
#
_cell.length_a   1.000
_cell.length_b   1.000
_cell.length_c   1.000
_cell.angle_alpha   90.00
_cell.angle_beta   90.00
_cell.angle_gamma   90.00
#
_symmetry.space_group_name_H-M   'P 1'
#
loop_
_entity.id
_entity.type
_entity.pdbx_description
1 polymer ?
#
loop_
_entity_poly.entity_id
_entity_poly.type
_entity_poly.pdbx_seq_one_letter_code
_entity_poly.pdbx_strand_id
1 'polypeptide(L)' 'MESQFVERVRHSNQACQQGDFSLAIQLYSEALTFHPHNYILYSNRSAAYIRVGRYSPALNDAIKAGLINPKGSFVISD' A
#
# COMPACT_ATOMS: atom_id res chain seq x y z
N MET A 1 1.84 17.88 10.36
CA MET A 1 2.14 16.44 10.18
C MET A 1 1.11 15.79 9.26
N GLU A 2 -0.19 15.99 9.47
CA GLU A 2 -1.27 15.55 8.55
C GLU A 2 -1.06 15.99 7.08
N SER A 3 -0.60 17.22 6.86
CA SER A 3 -0.43 17.80 5.52
C SER A 3 0.57 17.02 4.64
N GLN A 4 1.64 16.50 5.22
CA GLN A 4 2.63 15.74 4.46
C GLN A 4 2.14 14.34 4.11
N PHE A 5 1.34 13.72 4.97
CA PHE A 5 0.72 12.43 4.67
C PHE A 5 -0.27 12.54 3.53
N VAL A 6 -1.20 13.51 3.62
CA VAL A 6 -2.22 13.74 2.59
C VAL A 6 -1.58 14.03 1.23
N GLU A 7 -0.51 14.83 1.21
CA GLU A 7 0.20 15.13 -0.03
C GLU A 7 0.91 13.91 -0.62
N ARG A 8 1.54 13.06 0.21
CA ARG A 8 2.15 11.79 -0.25
C ARG A 8 1.10 10.83 -0.82
N VAL A 9 -0.07 10.72 -0.19
CA VAL A 9 -1.17 9.89 -0.71
C VAL A 9 -1.70 10.45 -2.03
N ARG A 10 -1.82 11.78 -2.16
CA ARG A 10 -2.21 12.42 -3.41
C ARG A 10 -1.18 12.16 -4.51
N HIS A 11 0.10 12.37 -4.25
CA HIS A 11 1.17 12.14 -5.22
C HIS A 11 1.30 10.66 -5.61
N SER A 12 1.15 9.72 -4.68
CA SER A 12 1.18 8.28 -5.01
C SER A 12 0.01 7.89 -5.92
N ASN A 13 -1.19 8.41 -5.67
CA ASN A 13 -2.33 8.19 -6.57
C ASN A 13 -2.09 8.80 -7.96
N GLN A 14 -1.51 10.00 -8.02
CA GLN A 14 -1.14 10.62 -9.30
C GLN A 14 -0.07 9.81 -10.03
N ALA A 15 0.96 9.32 -9.34
CA ALA A 15 1.99 8.46 -9.92
C ALA A 15 1.38 7.16 -10.49
N CYS A 16 0.44 6.54 -9.77
CA CYS A 16 -0.34 5.40 -10.28
C CYS A 16 -1.10 5.75 -11.58
N GLN A 17 -1.70 6.93 -11.67
CA GLN A 17 -2.41 7.39 -12.88
C GLN A 17 -1.46 7.67 -14.05
N GLN A 18 -0.25 8.15 -13.76
CA GLN A 18 0.78 8.40 -14.76
C GLN A 18 1.49 7.11 -15.22
N GLY A 19 1.22 5.98 -14.57
CA GLY A 19 1.90 4.70 -14.83
C GLY A 19 3.25 4.56 -14.12
N ASP A 20 3.62 5.53 -13.29
CA ASP A 20 4.86 5.56 -12.52
C ASP A 20 4.72 4.78 -11.22
N PHE A 21 4.48 3.48 -11.35
CA PHE A 21 4.21 2.59 -10.23
C PHE A 21 5.41 2.47 -9.26
N SER A 22 6.64 2.59 -9.76
CA SER A 22 7.86 2.59 -8.93
C SER A 22 7.87 3.76 -7.95
N LEU A 23 7.52 4.96 -8.43
CA LEU A 23 7.41 6.15 -7.57
C LEU A 23 6.24 6.01 -6.61
N ALA A 24 5.10 5.50 -7.08
CA ALA A 24 3.93 5.26 -6.23
C ALA A 24 4.27 4.33 -5.05
N ILE A 25 5.02 3.26 -5.30
CA ILE A 25 5.49 2.32 -4.26
C ILE A 25 6.33 3.05 -3.20
N GLN A 26 7.27 3.90 -3.62
CA GLN A 26 8.10 4.67 -2.69
C GLN A 26 7.24 5.60 -1.84
N LEU A 27 6.34 6.36 -2.47
CA LEU A 27 5.45 7.30 -1.80
C LEU A 27 4.49 6.59 -0.83
N TYR A 28 3.94 5.43 -1.19
CA TYR A 28 3.14 4.61 -0.27
C TYR A 28 3.97 4.10 0.90
N SER A 29 5.23 3.74 0.67
CA SER A 29 6.13 3.28 1.73
C SER A 29 6.44 4.40 2.72
N GLU A 30 6.63 5.63 2.24
CA GLU A 30 6.72 6.81 3.10
C GLU A 30 5.39 7.10 3.81
N ALA A 31 4.25 7.03 3.12
CA ALA A 31 2.95 7.24 3.75
C ALA A 31 2.67 6.22 4.88
N LEU A 32 3.14 4.99 4.72
CA LEU A 32 3.08 3.93 5.71
C LEU A 32 3.97 4.17 6.94
N THR A 33 5.02 5.02 6.86
CA THR A 33 5.79 5.38 8.06
C THR A 33 4.99 6.30 8.99
N PHE A 34 4.06 7.09 8.44
CA PHE A 34 3.14 7.92 9.22
C PHE A 34 1.96 7.12 9.75
N HIS A 35 1.37 6.26 8.93
CA HIS A 35 0.21 5.43 9.30
C HIS A 35 0.47 3.95 9.01
N PRO A 36 1.25 3.26 9.85
CA PRO A 36 1.62 1.85 9.63
C PRO A 36 0.45 0.88 9.79
N HIS A 37 -0.68 1.31 10.34
CA HIS A 37 -1.91 0.51 10.48
C HIS A 37 -2.97 0.84 9.42
N ASN A 38 -2.59 1.51 8.33
CA ASN A 38 -3.53 1.84 7.26
C ASN A 38 -3.53 0.75 6.18
N TYR A 39 -4.49 -0.18 6.28
CA TYR A 39 -4.65 -1.28 5.32
C TYR A 39 -4.87 -0.80 3.87
N ILE A 40 -5.44 0.39 3.66
CA ILE A 40 -5.69 0.95 2.31
C ILE A 40 -4.35 1.23 1.61
N LEU A 41 -3.35 1.74 2.34
CA LEU A 41 -2.03 2.01 1.77
C LEU A 41 -1.32 0.72 1.38
N TYR A 42 -1.43 -0.33 2.20
CA TYR A 42 -0.90 -1.65 1.84
C TYR A 42 -1.58 -2.23 0.60
N SER A 43 -2.92 -2.14 0.50
CA SER A 43 -3.65 -2.58 -0.69
C SER A 43 -3.24 -1.81 -1.96
N ASN A 44 -3.10 -0.48 -1.87
CA ASN A 44 -2.69 0.33 -3.01
C ASN A 44 -1.23 0.07 -3.41
N ARG A 45 -0.33 -0.10 -2.44
CA ARG A 45 1.07 -0.46 -2.71
C ARG A 45 1.19 -1.86 -3.31
N SER A 46 0.38 -2.81 -2.85
CA SER A 46 0.27 -4.14 -3.44
C SER A 46 -0.16 -4.08 -4.90
N ALA A 47 -1.18 -3.28 -5.22
CA ALA A 47 -1.60 -3.06 -6.61
C ALA A 47 -0.47 -2.46 -7.46
N ALA A 48 0.26 -1.46 -6.95
CA ALA A 48 1.41 -0.88 -7.64
C ALA A 48 2.54 -1.91 -7.85
N TYR A 49 2.81 -2.79 -6.88
CA TYR A 49 3.77 -3.88 -7.01
C TYR A 49 3.38 -4.89 -8.11
N ILE A 50 2.10 -5.24 -8.22
CA ILE A 50 1.59 -6.10 -9.30
C ILE A 50 1.87 -5.48 -10.66
N ARG A 51 1.67 -4.15 -10.79
CA ARG A 51 1.87 -3.42 -12.04
C ARG A 51 3.33 -3.38 -12.51
N VAL A 52 4.28 -3.44 -11.57
CA VAL A 52 5.73 -3.57 -11.89
C VAL A 52 6.21 -5.01 -11.98
N GLY A 53 5.30 -6.00 -11.91
CA GLY A 53 5.62 -7.43 -11.98
C GLY A 53 6.23 -8.01 -10.70
N ARG A 54 6.16 -7.30 -9.58
CA ARG A 54 6.69 -7.74 -8.28
C ARG A 54 5.60 -8.40 -7.43
N TYR A 55 5.28 -9.65 -7.74
CA TYR A 55 4.20 -10.37 -7.06
C TYR A 55 4.49 -10.76 -5.61
N SER A 56 5.72 -11.14 -5.27
CA SER A 56 6.09 -11.52 -3.89
C SER A 56 5.87 -10.39 -2.86
N PRO A 57 6.36 -9.15 -3.07
CA PRO A 57 6.06 -8.05 -2.15
C PRO A 57 4.59 -7.63 -2.21
N ALA A 58 3.92 -7.76 -3.36
CA ALA A 58 2.48 -7.51 -3.44
C ALA A 58 1.67 -8.44 -2.53
N LEU A 59 2.00 -9.73 -2.52
CA LEU A 59 1.35 -10.73 -1.67
C LEU A 59 1.57 -10.42 -0.19
N ASN A 60 2.80 -10.08 0.20
CA ASN A 60 3.10 -9.70 1.59
C ASN A 60 2.29 -8.48 2.05
N ASP A 61 2.14 -7.48 1.19
CA ASP A 61 1.32 -6.30 1.50
C ASP A 61 -0.17 -6.64 1.58
N ALA A 62 -0.68 -7.50 0.69
CA ALA A 62 -2.07 -7.96 0.75
C ALA A 62 -2.35 -8.75 2.05
N ILE A 63 -1.42 -9.62 2.46
CA ILE A 63 -1.50 -10.34 3.74
C ILE A 63 -1.51 -9.35 4.90
N LYS A 64 -0.57 -8.39 4.93
CA LYS A 64 -0.55 -7.36 5.99
C LYS A 64 -1.83 -6.55 6.03
N ALA A 65 -2.39 -6.15 4.89
CA ALA A 65 -3.65 -5.44 4.83
C ALA A 65 -4.80 -6.27 5.45
N GLY A 66 -4.85 -7.58 5.15
CA GLY A 66 -5.81 -8.52 5.74
C GLY A 66 -5.63 -8.74 7.23
N LEU A 67 -4.39 -8.77 7.73
CA LEU A 67 -4.09 -8.86 9.16
C LEU A 67 -4.51 -7.59 9.93
N ILE A 68 -4.34 -6.41 9.31
CA ILE A 68 -4.68 -5.12 9.92
C ILE A 68 -6.19 -4.88 9.94
N ASN A 69 -6.90 -5.24 8.87
CA ASN A 69 -8.36 -5.19 8.82
C ASN A 69 -8.93 -6.62 8.70
N PRO A 70 -9.07 -7.34 9.83
CA PRO A 70 -9.53 -8.72 9.84
C PRO A 70 -11.01 -8.89 9.44
N LYS A 71 -11.74 -7.81 9.10
CA LYS A 71 -13.16 -7.89 8.69
C LYS A 71 -13.41 -8.73 7.43
N GLY A 72 -12.37 -9.15 6.70
CA GLY A 72 -12.49 -10.03 5.53
C GLY A 72 -11.45 -11.14 5.42
N SER A 73 -10.56 -11.32 6.41
CA SER A 73 -9.54 -12.38 6.38
C SER A 73 -9.92 -13.43 7.42
N PHE A 74 -10.43 -14.56 6.94
CA PHE A 74 -10.46 -15.81 7.70
C PHE A 74 -9.03 -16.04 8.20
N VAL A 75 -8.82 -15.79 9.49
CA VAL A 75 -7.58 -16.15 10.16
C VAL A 75 -7.47 -17.66 10.03
N ILE A 76 -6.60 -18.14 9.14
CA ILE A 76 -6.14 -19.53 9.21
C ILE A 76 -5.22 -19.55 10.42
N SER A 77 -5.82 -19.78 11.59
CA SER A 77 -5.11 -20.19 12.78
C SER A 77 -4.65 -21.63 12.55
N ASP A 78 -3.34 -21.85 12.56
CA ASP A 78 -2.72 -23.19 12.66
C ASP A 78 -3.26 -23.96 13.88
#